data_AF-A0AAW6SM25-F1
#
_entry.id   AF-A0AAW6SM25-F1
#
_cell.length_a   1.000
_cell.length_b   1.000
_cell.length_c   1.000
_cell.angle_alpha   90.00
_cell.angle_beta   90.00
_cell.angle_gamma   90.00
#
_symmetry.space_group_name_H-M   'P 1'
#
loop_
_entity.id
_entity.type
_entity.pdbx_description
1 polymer ?
#
loop_
_entity_poly.entity_id
_entity_poly.type
_entity_poly.pdbx_seq_one_letter_code
_entity_poly.pdbx_strand_id
1 'polypeptide(L)' 'MMFTESSVVVKAWVRKINEGAVSVDDVPALANLRDVVISLLDDSKGDAENV' A
#
# COMPACT_ATOMS: atom_id res chain seq x y z
N MET A 1 -2.83 4.41 -17.88
CA MET A 1 -2.34 5.24 -16.75
C MET A 1 -1.90 4.27 -15.66
N MET A 2 -0.70 4.42 -15.11
CA MET A 2 -0.17 3.56 -14.03
C MET A 2 -0.08 4.35 -12.73
N PHE A 3 -0.32 3.68 -11.61
CA PHE A 3 -0.10 4.21 -10.28
C PHE A 3 1.38 4.08 -9.91
N THR A 4 1.88 5.06 -9.14
CA THR A 4 3.24 5.07 -8.59
C THR A 4 3.17 5.31 -7.09
N GLU A 5 4.25 5.03 -6.37
CA GLU A 5 4.38 5.30 -4.92
C GLU A 5 4.07 6.75 -4.52
N SER A 6 4.31 7.69 -5.45
CA SER A 6 4.06 9.11 -5.23
C SER A 6 2.59 9.51 -5.44
N SER A 7 1.75 8.59 -5.92
CA SER A 7 0.33 8.83 -6.12
C SER A 7 -0.40 9.04 -4.79
N VAL A 8 -1.21 10.11 -4.73
CA VAL A 8 -2.07 10.39 -3.57
C VAL A 8 -3.03 9.22 -3.28
N VAL A 9 -3.50 8.55 -4.34
CA VAL A 9 -4.40 7.39 -4.20
C VAL A 9 -3.68 6.22 -3.52
N VAL A 10 -2.46 5.91 -3.95
CA VAL A 10 -1.64 4.84 -3.35
C VAL A 10 -1.37 5.13 -1.88
N LYS A 11 -0.90 6.35 -1.56
CA LYS A 11 -0.59 6.76 -0.19
C LYS A 11 -1.82 6.69 0.73
N ALA A 12 -2.99 7.07 0.22
CA ALA A 12 -4.23 6.99 0.99
C ALA A 12 -4.60 5.55 1.35
N TRP A 13 -4.40 4.59 0.43
CA TRP A 13 -4.64 3.17 0.71
C TRP A 13 -3.65 2.61 1.72
N VAL A 14 -2.35 2.85 1.53
CA VAL A 14 -1.30 2.41 2.47
C VAL A 14 -1.61 2.93 3.88
N ARG A 15 -1.97 4.22 4.00
CA ARG A 15 -2.33 4.82 5.29
C ARG A 15 -3.53 4.13 5.94
N LYS A 16 -4.63 3.93 5.21
CA LYS A 16 -5.83 3.27 5.74
C LYS A 16 -5.55 1.84 6.21
N ILE A 17 -4.66 1.13 5.51
CA ILE A 17 -4.26 -0.23 5.87
C ILE A 17 -3.43 -0.21 7.16
N ASN A 18 -2.46 0.70 7.27
CA ASN A 18 -1.67 0.87 8.49
C ASN A 18 -2.51 1.33 9.68
N GLU A 19 -3.57 2.11 9.45
CA GLU A 19 -4.56 2.50 10.47
C GLU A 19 -5.52 1.36 10.86
N GLY A 20 -5.47 0.20 10.18
CA GLY A 20 -6.36 -0.94 10.40
C GLY A 20 -7.80 -0.70 9.95
N ALA A 21 -8.06 0.37 9.18
CA ALA A 21 -9.39 0.74 8.71
C ALA A 21 -9.86 -0.13 7.54
N VAL A 22 -8.92 -0.66 6.75
CA VAL A 22 -9.16 -1.56 5.61
C VAL A 22 -8.04 -2.59 5.51
N SER A 23 -8.29 -3.70 4.82
CA SER A 23 -7.29 -4.71 4.49
C SER A 23 -6.75 -4.53 3.06
N VAL A 24 -5.62 -5.18 2.75
CA VAL A 24 -5.06 -5.21 1.39
C VAL A 24 -6.07 -5.74 0.36
N ASP A 25 -6.94 -6.68 0.77
CA ASP A 25 -7.95 -7.25 -0.14
C ASP A 25 -9.08 -6.27 -0.49
N ASP A 26 -9.28 -5.22 0.33
CA ASP A 26 -10.23 -4.14 0.02
C ASP A 26 -9.69 -3.19 -1.08
N VAL A 27 -8.39 -3.24 -1.38
CA VAL A 27 -7.78 -2.40 -2.42
C VAL A 27 -8.26 -2.87 -3.78
N PRO A 28 -8.92 -2.02 -4.60
CA PRO A 28 -9.43 -2.45 -5.89
C PRO A 28 -8.30 -2.89 -6.81
N ALA A 29 -8.54 -3.96 -7.57
CA ALA A 29 -7.63 -4.48 -8.59
C ALA A 29 -7.65 -3.60 -9.86
N LEU A 30 -7.36 -2.31 -9.70
CA LEU A 30 -7.34 -1.32 -10.77
C LEU A 30 -5.91 -1.13 -11.28
N ALA A 31 -5.66 -1.55 -12.53
CA ALA A 31 -4.34 -1.51 -13.14
C ALA A 31 -3.29 -2.14 -12.21
N ASN A 32 -2.30 -1.37 -11.75
CA ASN A 32 -1.23 -1.82 -10.85
C ASN A 32 -1.39 -1.27 -9.41
N LEU A 33 -2.57 -0.76 -9.02
CA LEU A 33 -2.77 -0.13 -7.71
C LEU A 33 -2.49 -1.10 -6.55
N ARG A 34 -3.11 -2.29 -6.59
CA ARG A 34 -2.98 -3.30 -5.52
C ARG A 34 -1.53 -3.74 -5.37
N ASP A 35 -0.84 -4.05 -6.46
CA ASP A 35 0.59 -4.41 -6.46
C ASP A 35 1.47 -3.34 -5.83
N VAL A 36 1.29 -2.07 -6.22
CA VAL A 36 2.10 -0.97 -5.66
C VAL A 36 1.83 -0.80 -4.17
N VAL A 37 0.57 -0.89 -3.74
CA VAL A 37 0.23 -0.81 -2.30
C VAL A 37 0.85 -1.96 -1.51
N ILE A 38 0.79 -3.19 -2.03
CA ILE A 38 1.42 -4.37 -1.40
C ILE A 38 2.93 -4.16 -1.27
N SER A 39 3.59 -3.73 -2.35
CA SER A 39 5.04 -3.52 -2.35
C SER A 39 5.49 -2.49 -1.30
N LEU A 40 4.71 -1.41 -1.09
CA LEU A 40 5.03 -0.38 -0.09
C LEU A 40 4.78 -0.86 1.34
N LEU A 41 3.78 -1.71 1.56
CA LEU A 41 3.50 -2.30 2.87
C LEU A 41 4.56 -3.35 3.26
N ASP A 42 5.13 -4.05 2.27
CA ASP A 42 6.23 -5.01 2.48
C ASP A 42 7.53 -4.28 2.82
N ASP A 43 7.87 -3.22 2.06
CA ASP A 43 9.03 -2.35 2.32
C ASP A 43 8.96 -1.73 3.73
N SER A 44 7.77 -1.27 4.16
CA SER A 44 7.57 -0.72 5.51
C SER A 44 7.71 -1.74 6.65
N LYS A 45 7.62 -3.06 6.37
CA LYS A 45 7.81 -4.12 7.39
C LYS A 45 9.27 -4.53 7.53
N GLY A 46 10.09 -4.33 6.50
CA GLY A 46 11.53 -4.59 6.55
C GLY A 46 12.28 -3.76 7.60
N ASP A 47 11.76 -2.58 7.96
CA ASP A 47 12.31 -1.71 9.01
C ASP A 47 11.94 -2.14 10.45
N ALA A 48 10.99 -3.07 10.64
CA ALA A 48 10.53 -3.49 11.97
C ALA A 48 11.22 -4.76 12.51
N GLU A 49 12.00 -5.48 11.69
CA GLU A 49 12.69 -6.73 12.08
C GLU A 49 14.18 -6.55 12.42
N ASN A 50 14.65 -5.32 12.66
CA ASN A 50 16.04 -5.05 13.10
C ASN A 50 16.15 -4.07 14.30
N VAL A 51 15.30 -4.22 15.33
CA VAL A 51 15.45 -3.53 16.62
C VAL A 51 15.43 -4.48 17.81
#